data_AF-A0A5J5GZY2-F1
#
_entry.id   AF-A0A5J5GZY2-F1
#
_cell.length_a   1.000
_cell.length_b   1.000
_cell.length_c   1.000
_cell.angle_alpha   90.00
_cell.angle_beta   90.00
_cell.angle_gamma   90.00
#
_symmetry.space_group_name_H-M   'P 1'
#
loop_
_entity.id
_entity.type
_entity.pdbx_description
1 polymer ?
#
loop_
_entity_poly.entity_id
_entity_poly.type
_entity_poly.pdbx_seq_one_letter_code
_entity_poly.pdbx_strand_id
1 'polypeptide(L)'
;MKKYFILITLMLIVGMFAPVVGQAAGFKDVSSNYRFYDEILYLSEEGVISGFKDGSFNPDSVVTRAQAAIMIGRALDLNGDPKNTRFKDVPSTVTGSGYIASAVEKGIITGFSDDTYRPSDPVTRGQMAIFLNRAFILTHSLTNTYKDVSPNMKAYQSILNVYASGITNGYTDDTYRPDLAVTRGQFSAFMARALEPSFRSLPALTIESISEWERDSSIIEVDIDKEWVIHFNDELDSRSLYDNIYVVRERDNERINITEPWDDKKSVKLRLGELYDFNETYYLYITKDVKSINGTHLAEPLKLKFQTRESEFNVKKTIEQDGIQFEIMIDQSDEKVYTKVKATNISSETIPYISGHGCDPGMSADLFAESEAEQVKVGSKWVTVMACPQMVNQYFLDPGESIEMLEVLYPPTRPLNHNYYIKVTFKKGIIRGNSFATSVEIPIAIQEFE
;
A
#
# COMPACT_ATOMS: atom_id res chain seq x y z
N MET A 1 -31.43 6.02 62.69
CA MET A 1 -32.80 5.58 63.04
C MET A 1 -33.72 6.76 62.71
N LYS A 2 -34.73 6.77 61.83
CA LYS A 2 -35.68 5.78 61.27
C LYS A 2 -36.03 6.28 59.83
N LYS A 3 -35.92 5.47 58.78
CA LYS A 3 -36.96 4.64 58.12
C LYS A 3 -38.22 5.40 57.62
N TYR A 4 -38.30 5.46 56.28
CA TYR A 4 -39.42 5.45 55.32
C TYR A 4 -40.87 5.50 55.83
N PHE A 5 -41.73 6.28 55.15
CA PHE A 5 -42.98 5.77 54.57
C PHE A 5 -43.54 6.69 53.45
N ILE A 6 -44.03 6.03 52.40
CA ILE A 6 -44.62 6.49 51.14
C ILE A 6 -46.05 7.01 51.36
N LEU A 7 -46.50 8.07 50.66
CA LEU A 7 -47.82 8.08 49.98
C LEU A 7 -48.04 9.29 49.06
N ILE A 8 -48.68 8.98 47.94
CA ILE A 8 -48.91 9.70 46.68
C ILE A 8 -50.20 10.54 46.74
N THR A 9 -50.19 11.76 46.18
CA THR A 9 -51.34 12.44 45.49
C THR A 9 -50.83 13.78 44.91
N LEU A 10 -50.45 13.89 43.62
CA LEU A 10 -51.27 14.09 42.41
C LEU A 10 -52.19 15.33 42.45
N MET A 11 -51.69 16.50 42.00
CA MET A 11 -52.52 17.49 41.28
C MET A 11 -51.67 18.51 40.49
N LEU A 12 -51.62 18.29 39.18
CA LEU A 12 -51.74 19.26 38.08
C LEU A 12 -51.07 20.65 38.20
N ILE A 13 -49.87 20.79 37.63
CA ILE A 13 -49.52 21.88 36.71
C ILE A 13 -48.67 21.28 35.58
N VAL A 14 -49.34 20.68 34.58
CA VAL A 14 -48.72 20.40 33.27
C VAL A 14 -49.00 21.62 32.40
N GLY A 15 -48.10 22.59 32.46
CA GLY A 15 -48.11 23.79 31.65
C GLY A 15 -46.92 23.79 30.70
N MET A 16 -47.17 23.34 29.47
CA MET A 16 -46.46 23.72 28.23
C MET A 16 -44.92 23.85 28.28
N PHE A 17 -44.24 22.71 28.32
CA PHE A 17 -43.08 22.54 27.44
C PHE A 17 -43.40 21.35 26.54
N ALA A 18 -44.03 21.63 25.41
CA ALA A 18 -43.92 20.69 24.32
C ALA A 18 -42.41 20.60 24.02
N PRO A 19 -41.80 19.39 24.00
CA PRO A 19 -40.54 19.28 23.28
C PRO A 19 -40.81 19.83 21.90
N VAL A 20 -40.02 20.81 21.45
CA VAL A 20 -39.97 21.11 20.03
C VAL A 20 -39.51 19.81 19.41
N VAL A 21 -40.46 19.05 18.88
CA VAL A 21 -40.20 17.85 18.11
C VAL A 21 -39.36 18.35 16.94
N GLY A 22 -38.04 18.13 17.02
CA GLY A 22 -37.12 18.35 15.93
C GLY A 22 -37.69 17.64 14.72
N GLN A 23 -38.02 18.42 13.70
CA GLN A 23 -38.68 17.95 12.49
C GLN A 23 -37.88 16.79 11.90
N ALA A 24 -38.57 15.68 11.61
CA ALA A 24 -37.98 14.49 11.02
C ALA A 24 -37.13 14.84 9.79
N ALA A 25 -35.97 14.19 9.71
CA ALA A 25 -34.83 14.56 8.90
C ALA A 25 -35.12 14.55 7.38
N GLY A 26 -34.77 15.66 6.73
CA GLY A 26 -34.83 15.83 5.28
C GLY A 26 -35.29 17.23 4.87
N PHE A 27 -34.59 17.83 3.91
CA PHE A 27 -35.00 19.08 3.28
C PHE A 27 -35.86 18.80 2.05
N LYS A 28 -36.90 19.60 1.79
CA LYS A 28 -37.90 19.31 0.73
C LYS A 28 -37.31 19.24 -0.69
N ASP A 29 -36.15 19.87 -0.88
CA ASP A 29 -35.43 20.05 -2.14
C ASP A 29 -34.10 19.28 -2.18
N VAL A 30 -33.86 18.39 -1.21
CA VAL A 30 -32.71 17.48 -1.20
C VAL A 30 -33.23 16.05 -1.26
N SER A 31 -33.30 15.51 -2.48
CA SER A 31 -33.67 14.11 -2.73
C SER A 31 -32.65 13.15 -2.11
N SER A 32 -33.08 11.95 -1.67
CA SER A 32 -32.19 10.88 -1.21
C SER A 32 -31.17 10.42 -2.27
N ASN A 33 -31.45 10.70 -3.55
CA ASN A 33 -30.52 10.43 -4.66
C ASN A 33 -29.60 11.62 -4.95
N TYR A 34 -29.70 12.72 -4.22
CA TYR A 34 -28.80 13.85 -4.38
C TYR A 34 -27.40 13.43 -3.95
N ARG A 35 -26.39 13.73 -4.77
CA ARG A 35 -25.01 13.25 -4.62
C ARG A 35 -24.30 13.62 -3.31
N PHE A 36 -24.88 14.53 -2.52
CA PHE A 36 -24.36 14.96 -1.22
C PHE A 36 -25.43 14.79 -0.12
N TYR A 37 -26.41 13.91 -0.32
CA TYR A 37 -27.54 13.73 0.59
C TYR A 37 -27.05 13.35 2.00
N ASP A 38 -26.18 12.34 2.10
CA ASP A 38 -25.71 11.84 3.39
C ASP A 38 -24.86 12.89 4.13
N GLU A 39 -23.98 13.61 3.44
CA GLU A 39 -23.20 14.68 4.05
C GLU A 39 -24.08 15.84 4.55
N ILE A 40 -25.13 16.20 3.80
CA ILE A 40 -26.10 17.22 4.20
C ILE A 40 -26.91 16.74 5.41
N LEU A 41 -27.36 15.49 5.40
CA LEU A 41 -28.11 14.90 6.51
C LEU A 41 -27.29 14.90 7.79
N TYR A 42 -26.05 14.39 7.74
CA TYR A 42 -25.11 14.36 8.85
C TYR A 42 -24.91 15.76 9.46
N LEU A 43 -24.59 16.77 8.64
CA LEU A 43 -24.37 18.12 9.15
C LEU A 43 -25.64 18.77 9.73
N SER A 44 -26.83 18.34 9.27
CA SER A 44 -28.09 18.81 9.83
C SER A 44 -28.35 18.20 11.20
N GLU A 45 -28.00 16.92 11.38
CA GLU A 45 -28.09 16.21 12.66
C GLU A 45 -27.09 16.78 13.69
N GLU A 46 -25.88 17.12 13.25
CA GLU A 46 -24.86 17.79 14.06
C GLU A 46 -25.17 19.29 14.34
N GLY A 47 -26.29 19.82 13.81
CA GLY A 47 -26.69 21.22 14.01
C GLY A 47 -25.78 22.24 13.31
N VAL A 48 -24.86 21.79 12.45
CA VAL A 48 -23.94 22.65 11.69
C VAL A 48 -24.69 23.45 10.62
N ILE A 49 -25.63 22.80 9.94
CA ILE A 49 -26.44 23.43 8.90
C ILE A 49 -27.92 23.49 9.28
N SER A 50 -28.63 24.40 8.64
CA SER A 50 -30.08 24.51 8.73
C SER A 50 -30.67 24.86 7.37
N GLY A 51 -31.92 24.47 7.19
CA GLY A 51 -32.76 24.90 6.08
C GLY A 51 -33.34 26.30 6.31
N PHE A 52 -34.03 26.79 5.30
CA PHE A 52 -34.80 28.02 5.35
C PHE A 52 -36.17 27.79 5.98
N LYS A 53 -36.86 28.88 6.34
CA LYS A 53 -38.18 28.83 6.99
C LYS A 53 -39.25 28.10 6.17
N ASP A 54 -39.05 28.01 4.85
CA ASP A 54 -39.95 27.33 3.93
C ASP A 54 -39.65 25.83 3.76
N GLY A 55 -38.71 25.28 4.55
CA GLY A 55 -38.29 23.88 4.53
C GLY A 55 -37.29 23.52 3.42
N SER A 56 -36.81 24.49 2.63
CA SER A 56 -35.75 24.28 1.62
C SER A 56 -34.36 24.28 2.24
N PHE A 57 -33.41 23.65 1.56
CA PHE A 57 -31.97 23.76 1.81
C PHE A 57 -31.25 24.62 0.77
N ASN A 58 -31.77 24.67 -0.46
CA ASN A 58 -31.18 25.28 -1.64
C ASN A 58 -29.76 24.77 -1.94
N PRO A 59 -29.57 23.46 -2.20
CA PRO A 59 -28.25 22.85 -2.36
C PRO A 59 -27.43 23.42 -3.52
N ASP A 60 -28.07 23.90 -4.58
CA ASP A 60 -27.40 24.45 -5.77
C ASP A 60 -27.13 25.96 -5.69
N SER A 61 -27.62 26.64 -4.65
CA SER A 61 -27.31 28.06 -4.44
C SER A 61 -25.88 28.25 -3.98
N VAL A 62 -25.21 29.29 -4.47
CA VAL A 62 -23.86 29.65 -4.01
C VAL A 62 -23.86 30.05 -2.54
N VAL A 63 -22.81 29.65 -1.81
CA VAL A 63 -22.62 30.01 -0.41
C VAL A 63 -22.00 31.39 -0.31
N THR A 64 -22.60 32.29 0.48
CA THR A 64 -21.98 33.58 0.80
C THR A 64 -20.92 33.43 1.90
N ARG A 65 -19.99 34.38 1.97
CA ARG A 65 -18.96 34.41 3.02
C ARG A 65 -19.54 34.41 4.43
N ALA A 66 -20.64 35.13 4.68
CA ALA A 66 -21.33 35.08 5.97
C ALA A 66 -21.91 33.69 6.27
N GLN A 67 -22.53 33.03 5.28
CA GLN A 67 -23.06 31.68 5.45
C GLN A 67 -21.95 30.67 5.75
N ALA A 68 -20.82 30.75 5.04
CA ALA A 68 -19.66 29.91 5.33
C ALA A 68 -19.13 30.12 6.75
N ALA A 69 -19.02 31.38 7.22
CA ALA A 69 -18.61 31.69 8.59
C ALA A 69 -19.56 31.12 9.64
N ILE A 70 -20.88 31.14 9.38
CA ILE A 70 -21.89 30.52 10.26
C ILE A 70 -21.70 29.00 10.31
N MET A 71 -21.53 28.34 9.16
CA MET A 71 -21.34 26.88 9.09
C MET A 71 -20.07 26.45 9.81
N ILE A 72 -18.93 27.11 9.53
CA ILE A 72 -17.65 26.85 10.21
C ILE A 72 -17.77 27.14 11.71
N GLY A 73 -18.41 28.25 12.07
CA GLY A 73 -18.57 28.67 13.45
C GLY A 73 -19.38 27.68 14.27
N ARG A 74 -20.46 27.11 13.71
CA ARG A 74 -21.22 26.04 14.36
C ARG A 74 -20.43 24.74 14.46
N ALA A 75 -19.74 24.34 13.38
CA ALA A 75 -18.90 23.14 13.36
C ALA A 75 -17.79 23.16 14.43
N LEU A 76 -17.32 24.34 14.82
CA LEU A 76 -16.25 24.53 15.80
C LEU A 76 -16.76 25.05 17.16
N ASP A 77 -18.08 25.07 17.37
CA ASP A 77 -18.73 25.58 18.58
C ASP A 77 -18.25 27.00 18.99
N LEU A 78 -18.11 27.89 17.99
CA LEU A 78 -17.73 29.28 18.21
C LEU A 78 -18.92 30.11 18.70
N ASN A 79 -18.64 31.15 19.48
CA ASN A 79 -19.68 32.09 19.89
C ASN A 79 -20.25 32.85 18.67
N GLY A 80 -21.55 32.68 18.43
CA GLY A 80 -22.33 33.32 17.37
C GLY A 80 -23.11 34.58 17.78
N ASP A 81 -23.02 35.01 19.04
CA ASP A 81 -23.73 36.18 19.59
C ASP A 81 -23.45 37.43 18.74
N PRO A 82 -24.48 38.19 18.32
CA PRO A 82 -24.30 39.39 17.53
C PRO A 82 -23.36 40.39 18.20
N LYS A 83 -22.26 40.75 17.53
CA LYS A 83 -21.31 41.76 18.00
C LYS A 83 -20.74 42.57 16.85
N ASN A 84 -20.32 43.80 17.14
CA ASN A 84 -19.59 44.60 16.17
C ASN A 84 -18.25 43.93 15.88
N THR A 85 -17.90 43.85 14.60
CA THR A 85 -16.61 43.33 14.17
C THR A 85 -15.64 44.47 13.89
N ARG A 86 -14.39 44.15 13.56
CA ARG A 86 -13.42 45.14 13.06
C ARG A 86 -13.72 45.64 11.63
N PHE A 87 -14.64 45.00 10.92
CA PHE A 87 -14.92 45.31 9.52
C PHE A 87 -16.06 46.33 9.39
N LYS A 88 -15.86 47.30 8.49
CA LYS A 88 -16.79 48.43 8.30
C LYS A 88 -18.16 47.98 7.79
N ASP A 89 -18.21 46.86 7.08
CA ASP A 89 -19.40 46.28 6.45
C ASP A 89 -20.02 45.12 7.25
N VAL A 90 -19.56 44.87 8.47
CA VAL A 90 -20.14 43.86 9.37
C VAL A 90 -20.40 44.46 10.77
N PRO A 91 -21.40 45.36 10.89
CA PRO A 91 -21.96 45.73 12.19
C PRO A 91 -22.68 44.53 12.83
N SER A 92 -23.00 44.64 14.12
CA SER A 92 -23.71 43.60 14.89
C SER A 92 -25.03 43.14 14.25
N THR A 93 -25.71 44.00 13.48
CA THR A 93 -26.96 43.68 12.77
C THR A 93 -26.79 42.78 11.55
N VAL A 94 -25.57 42.59 11.04
CA VAL A 94 -25.30 41.66 9.93
C VAL A 94 -25.45 40.22 10.42
N THR A 95 -26.20 39.42 9.68
CA THR A 95 -26.40 38.00 9.97
C THR A 95 -25.06 37.28 10.01
N GLY A 96 -24.76 36.60 11.12
CA GLY A 96 -23.49 35.90 11.33
C GLY A 96 -22.34 36.79 11.86
N SER A 97 -22.60 38.04 12.24
CA SER A 97 -21.58 38.97 12.77
C SER A 97 -20.76 38.38 13.92
N GLY A 98 -21.41 37.66 14.85
CA GLY A 98 -20.76 36.94 15.94
C GLY A 98 -19.78 35.87 15.46
N TYR A 99 -20.24 34.96 14.61
CA TYR A 99 -19.42 33.90 14.03
C TYR A 99 -18.27 34.46 13.18
N ILE A 100 -18.51 35.53 12.40
CA ILE A 100 -17.46 36.20 11.62
C ILE A 100 -16.38 36.73 12.56
N ALA A 101 -16.75 37.44 13.63
CA ALA A 101 -15.77 37.95 14.59
C ALA A 101 -14.99 36.81 15.28
N SER A 102 -15.68 35.77 15.74
CA SER A 102 -15.04 34.64 16.43
C SER A 102 -14.11 33.85 15.50
N ALA A 103 -14.50 33.64 14.23
CA ALA A 103 -13.66 32.93 13.26
C ALA A 103 -12.43 33.76 12.82
N VAL A 104 -12.52 35.10 12.81
CA VAL A 104 -11.36 35.97 12.60
C VAL A 104 -10.39 35.90 13.77
N GLU A 105 -10.92 35.92 15.00
CA GLU A 105 -10.11 35.81 16.23
C GLU A 105 -9.32 34.49 16.28
N LYS A 106 -9.92 33.40 15.79
CA LYS A 106 -9.26 32.09 15.63
C LYS A 106 -8.35 31.98 14.40
N GLY A 107 -8.25 33.03 13.58
CA GLY A 107 -7.42 33.05 12.38
C GLY A 107 -7.94 32.19 11.22
N ILE A 108 -9.17 31.68 11.30
CA ILE A 108 -9.76 30.78 10.30
C ILE A 108 -10.10 31.56 9.02
N ILE A 109 -10.76 32.71 9.20
CA ILE A 109 -11.15 33.60 8.10
C ILE A 109 -10.44 34.96 8.22
N THR A 110 -10.31 35.64 7.09
CA THR A 110 -9.73 36.98 7.01
C THR A 110 -10.60 37.90 6.15
N GLY A 111 -10.55 39.21 6.43
CA GLY A 111 -11.13 40.23 5.56
C GLY A 111 -10.15 40.69 4.48
N PHE A 112 -10.54 41.75 3.80
CA PHE A 112 -9.78 42.39 2.73
C PHE A 112 -8.95 43.58 3.27
N SER A 113 -8.03 44.08 2.45
CA SER A 113 -7.11 45.17 2.82
C SER A 113 -7.77 46.54 3.00
N ASP A 114 -9.04 46.68 2.61
CA ASP A 114 -9.88 47.87 2.73
C ASP A 114 -10.71 47.91 4.02
N ASP A 115 -10.42 47.00 4.97
CA ASP A 115 -11.17 46.74 6.21
C ASP A 115 -12.61 46.26 5.99
N THR A 116 -12.89 45.59 4.86
CA THR A 116 -14.17 44.92 4.61
C THR A 116 -14.08 43.42 4.77
N TYR A 117 -15.20 42.76 5.06
CA TYR A 117 -15.33 41.30 5.02
C TYR A 117 -16.06 40.79 3.79
N ARG A 118 -16.96 41.60 3.23
CA ARG A 118 -17.85 41.31 2.10
C ARG A 118 -18.76 40.10 2.38
N PRO A 119 -19.67 40.21 3.38
CA PRO A 119 -20.47 39.08 3.86
C PRO A 119 -21.37 38.44 2.80
N SER A 120 -21.78 39.22 1.79
CA SER A 120 -22.67 38.79 0.72
C SER A 120 -21.94 38.19 -0.49
N ASP A 121 -20.62 38.35 -0.60
CA ASP A 121 -19.85 37.82 -1.72
C ASP A 121 -19.84 36.28 -1.66
N PRO A 122 -19.85 35.59 -2.82
CA PRO A 122 -19.75 34.14 -2.86
C PRO A 122 -18.36 33.67 -2.41
N VAL A 123 -18.32 32.49 -1.79
CA VAL A 123 -17.06 31.80 -1.45
C VAL A 123 -16.57 31.02 -2.66
N THR A 124 -15.30 31.18 -3.02
CA THR A 124 -14.67 30.37 -4.06
C THR A 124 -14.14 29.04 -3.51
N ARG A 125 -13.92 28.05 -4.38
CA ARG A 125 -13.32 26.76 -4.02
C ARG A 125 -11.94 26.90 -3.37
N GLY A 126 -11.14 27.87 -3.79
CA GLY A 126 -9.85 28.18 -3.15
C GLY A 126 -10.01 28.78 -1.76
N GLN A 127 -10.98 29.69 -1.56
CA GLN A 127 -11.28 30.24 -0.24
C GLN A 127 -11.83 29.19 0.72
N MET A 128 -12.71 28.30 0.24
CA MET A 128 -13.21 27.15 0.99
C MET A 128 -12.04 26.28 1.49
N ALA A 129 -11.06 25.98 0.64
CA ALA A 129 -9.90 25.17 1.04
C ALA A 129 -9.09 25.85 2.14
N ILE A 130 -8.86 27.16 2.02
CA ILE A 130 -8.17 27.96 3.06
C ILE A 130 -8.93 27.87 4.39
N PHE A 131 -10.25 28.02 4.37
CA PHE A 131 -11.06 27.98 5.58
C PHE A 131 -10.97 26.61 6.27
N LEU A 132 -11.18 25.51 5.53
CA LEU A 132 -11.11 24.16 6.10
C LEU A 132 -9.71 23.83 6.61
N ASN A 133 -8.67 24.18 5.86
CA ASN A 133 -7.28 23.93 6.25
C ASN A 133 -6.85 24.71 7.50
N ARG A 134 -7.51 25.82 7.82
CA ARG A 134 -7.26 26.57 9.06
C ARG A 134 -8.17 26.13 10.20
N ALA A 135 -9.35 25.63 9.89
CA ALA A 135 -10.34 25.16 10.85
C ALA A 135 -10.00 23.78 11.41
N PHE A 136 -9.39 22.90 10.62
CA PHE A 136 -9.21 21.49 10.94
C PHE A 136 -7.76 21.03 10.77
N ILE A 137 -7.39 19.95 11.46
CA ILE A 137 -6.10 19.29 11.31
C ILE A 137 -6.17 18.41 10.05
N LEU A 138 -5.44 18.79 9.01
CA LEU A 138 -5.43 18.13 7.71
C LEU A 138 -4.05 17.52 7.40
N THR A 139 -4.02 16.50 6.56
CA THR A 139 -2.78 15.90 6.04
C THR A 139 -2.00 16.94 5.25
N HIS A 140 -0.74 17.14 5.61
CA HIS A 140 0.14 18.01 4.85
C HIS A 140 0.66 17.30 3.60
N SER A 141 0.57 17.96 2.44
CA SER A 141 1.08 17.42 1.17
C SER A 141 1.90 18.45 0.40
N LEU A 142 2.96 17.99 -0.24
CA LEU A 142 3.79 18.78 -1.15
C LEU A 142 3.51 18.48 -2.62
N THR A 143 2.69 17.47 -2.90
CA THR A 143 2.39 17.00 -4.26
C THR A 143 1.21 17.78 -4.83
N ASN A 144 1.45 18.51 -5.92
CA ASN A 144 0.39 19.13 -6.70
C ASN A 144 -0.04 18.25 -7.87
N THR A 145 -1.32 17.88 -7.90
CA THR A 145 -1.94 17.05 -8.94
C THR A 145 -2.74 17.87 -9.96
N TYR A 146 -2.89 19.18 -9.76
CA TYR A 146 -3.78 20.02 -10.57
C TYR A 146 -3.04 21.01 -11.47
N LYS A 147 -3.48 21.09 -12.74
CA LYS A 147 -2.90 21.97 -13.77
C LYS A 147 -3.13 23.45 -13.52
N ASP A 148 -4.23 23.80 -12.85
CA ASP A 148 -4.67 25.18 -12.59
C ASP A 148 -4.36 25.67 -11.16
N VAL A 149 -3.51 24.94 -10.43
CA VAL A 149 -3.08 25.30 -9.07
C VAL A 149 -1.63 25.75 -9.11
N SER A 150 -1.40 27.07 -9.12
CA SER A 150 -0.06 27.67 -9.17
C SER A 150 0.57 27.75 -7.77
N PRO A 151 1.86 27.43 -7.58
CA PRO A 151 2.58 27.63 -6.31
C PRO A 151 2.50 29.05 -5.74
N ASN A 152 2.26 30.05 -6.59
CA ASN A 152 2.16 31.46 -6.19
C ASN A 152 0.77 31.87 -5.67
N MET A 153 -0.25 31.00 -5.78
CA MET A 153 -1.60 31.35 -5.36
C MET A 153 -1.76 31.21 -3.84
N LYS A 154 -2.54 32.10 -3.22
CA LYS A 154 -2.76 32.09 -1.76
C LYS A 154 -3.34 30.77 -1.23
N ALA A 155 -4.14 30.08 -2.03
CA ALA A 155 -4.78 28.83 -1.65
C ALA A 155 -3.93 27.58 -1.90
N TYR A 156 -2.71 27.72 -2.47
CA TYR A 156 -1.90 26.59 -2.97
C TYR A 156 -1.80 25.46 -1.94
N GLN A 157 -1.19 25.74 -0.79
CA GLN A 157 -0.95 24.73 0.23
C GLN A 157 -2.26 24.16 0.79
N SER A 158 -3.27 25.01 0.96
CA SER A 158 -4.57 24.58 1.48
C SER A 158 -5.26 23.61 0.53
N ILE A 159 -5.17 23.84 -0.79
CA ILE A 159 -5.72 22.94 -1.82
C ILE A 159 -5.04 21.57 -1.77
N LEU A 160 -3.71 21.53 -1.65
CA LEU A 160 -2.98 20.27 -1.55
C LEU A 160 -3.39 19.48 -0.31
N ASN A 161 -3.54 20.17 0.83
CA ASN A 161 -3.91 19.51 2.09
C ASN A 161 -5.35 18.98 2.08
N VAL A 162 -6.31 19.72 1.54
CA VAL A 162 -7.70 19.22 1.44
C VAL A 162 -7.82 18.06 0.45
N TYR A 163 -7.00 18.04 -0.61
CA TYR A 163 -6.92 16.91 -1.52
C TYR A 163 -6.32 15.67 -0.85
N ALA A 164 -5.16 15.81 -0.22
CA ALA A 164 -4.48 14.72 0.47
C ALA A 164 -5.30 14.16 1.65
N SER A 165 -6.18 14.97 2.22
CA SER A 165 -7.12 14.54 3.26
C SER A 165 -8.41 13.90 2.69
N GLY A 166 -8.53 13.69 1.39
CA GLY A 166 -9.72 13.09 0.75
C GLY A 166 -10.99 13.94 0.85
N ILE A 167 -10.87 15.23 1.15
CA ILE A 167 -12.01 16.16 1.27
C ILE A 167 -12.52 16.52 -0.13
N THR A 168 -11.62 16.65 -1.11
CA THR A 168 -11.90 17.03 -2.50
C THR A 168 -11.03 16.24 -3.47
N ASN A 169 -11.53 15.94 -4.67
CA ASN A 169 -10.80 15.22 -5.73
C ASN A 169 -10.57 16.06 -7.01
N GLY A 170 -11.06 17.32 -7.04
CA GLY A 170 -11.03 18.16 -8.22
C GLY A 170 -11.97 17.66 -9.33
N TYR A 171 -11.59 17.89 -10.59
CA TYR A 171 -12.33 17.54 -11.79
C TYR A 171 -11.53 16.53 -12.65
N THR A 172 -12.22 15.81 -13.52
CA THR A 172 -11.65 14.74 -14.37
C THR A 172 -10.66 15.24 -15.43
N ASP A 173 -10.50 16.55 -15.59
CA ASP A 173 -9.56 17.20 -16.51
C ASP A 173 -8.23 17.62 -15.81
N ASP A 174 -8.00 17.13 -14.60
CA ASP A 174 -6.90 17.48 -13.70
C ASP A 174 -6.91 18.95 -13.27
N THR A 175 -8.10 19.55 -13.14
CA THR A 175 -8.28 20.91 -12.59
C THR A 175 -8.92 20.91 -11.22
N TYR A 176 -8.58 21.91 -10.39
CA TYR A 176 -9.22 22.17 -9.11
C TYR A 176 -10.32 23.24 -9.20
N ARG A 177 -10.18 24.19 -10.14
CA ARG A 177 -11.04 25.36 -10.38
C ARG A 177 -11.15 26.28 -9.16
N PRO A 178 -10.03 26.85 -8.67
CA PRO A 178 -9.99 27.56 -7.39
C PRO A 178 -10.85 28.83 -7.34
N ASP A 179 -11.10 29.47 -8.48
CA ASP A 179 -11.89 30.70 -8.55
C ASP A 179 -13.39 30.47 -8.71
N LEU A 180 -13.82 29.22 -8.93
CA LEU A 180 -15.23 28.88 -9.06
C LEU A 180 -15.94 28.97 -7.71
N ALA A 181 -17.12 29.59 -7.68
CA ALA A 181 -17.96 29.64 -6.48
C ALA A 181 -18.45 28.24 -6.08
N VAL A 182 -18.55 27.98 -4.76
CA VAL A 182 -19.10 26.73 -4.24
C VAL A 182 -20.59 26.84 -3.94
N THR A 183 -21.34 25.81 -4.30
CA THR A 183 -22.75 25.68 -3.91
C THR A 183 -22.88 25.25 -2.45
N ARG A 184 -24.06 25.43 -1.85
CA ARG A 184 -24.38 25.00 -0.48
C ARG A 184 -24.19 23.50 -0.29
N GLY A 185 -24.60 22.69 -1.27
CA GLY A 185 -24.37 21.26 -1.26
C GLY A 185 -22.89 20.90 -1.32
N GLN A 186 -22.12 21.54 -2.19
CA GLN A 186 -20.68 21.31 -2.29
C GLN A 186 -19.94 21.69 -1.00
N PHE A 187 -20.24 22.87 -0.44
CA PHE A 187 -19.62 23.31 0.82
C PHE A 187 -19.97 22.36 1.97
N SER A 188 -21.21 21.87 2.01
CA SER A 188 -21.65 20.89 3.01
C SER A 188 -20.89 19.58 2.86
N ALA A 189 -20.72 19.06 1.64
CA ALA A 189 -19.92 17.87 1.41
C ALA A 189 -18.47 18.03 1.88
N PHE A 190 -17.83 19.16 1.57
CA PHE A 190 -16.45 19.41 2.03
C PHE A 190 -16.35 19.54 3.55
N MET A 191 -17.33 20.20 4.19
CA MET A 191 -17.38 20.35 5.64
C MET A 191 -17.62 19.01 6.34
N ALA A 192 -18.56 18.20 5.86
CA ALA A 192 -18.84 16.87 6.40
C ALA A 192 -17.60 15.98 6.33
N ARG A 193 -16.88 15.97 5.21
CA ARG A 193 -15.62 15.22 5.04
C ARG A 193 -14.49 15.72 5.92
N ALA A 194 -14.47 17.01 6.24
CA ALA A 194 -13.50 17.58 7.17
C ALA A 194 -13.78 17.10 8.60
N LEU A 195 -15.06 17.08 9.02
CA LEU A 195 -15.52 16.70 10.35
C LEU A 195 -15.52 15.19 10.59
N GLU A 196 -15.98 14.41 9.60
CA GLU A 196 -16.22 12.98 9.70
C GLU A 196 -15.45 12.25 8.58
N PRO A 197 -14.29 11.64 8.91
CA PRO A 197 -13.43 10.99 7.93
C PRO A 197 -14.09 9.90 7.10
N SER A 198 -15.15 9.24 7.58
CA SER A 198 -15.86 8.20 6.81
C SER A 198 -16.54 8.73 5.55
N PHE A 199 -16.80 10.03 5.42
CA PHE A 199 -17.29 10.63 4.17
C PHE A 199 -16.19 10.92 3.14
N ARG A 200 -14.91 10.83 3.52
CA ARG A 200 -13.79 11.20 2.64
C ARG A 200 -13.68 10.21 1.49
N SER A 201 -13.55 10.76 0.29
CA SER A 201 -13.05 10.01 -0.85
C SER A 201 -11.53 10.15 -0.84
N LEU A 202 -10.82 9.28 -0.13
CA LEU A 202 -9.37 9.22 -0.25
C LEU A 202 -9.02 8.85 -1.71
N PRO A 203 -7.91 9.38 -2.27
CA PRO A 203 -7.43 8.89 -3.55
C PRO A 203 -7.30 7.37 -3.45
N ALA A 204 -7.84 6.68 -4.44
CA ALA A 204 -7.76 5.22 -4.55
C ALA A 204 -6.31 4.78 -4.35
N LEU A 205 -6.08 3.79 -3.49
CA LEU A 205 -4.82 3.07 -3.50
C LEU A 205 -4.72 2.36 -4.85
N THR A 206 -3.64 2.57 -5.59
CA THR A 206 -3.41 1.99 -6.91
C THR A 206 -1.98 1.48 -7.03
N ILE A 207 -1.79 0.48 -7.88
CA ILE A 207 -0.47 0.01 -8.31
C ILE A 207 0.04 0.99 -9.37
N GLU A 208 1.19 1.61 -9.13
CA GLU A 208 1.84 2.52 -10.08
C GLU A 208 2.60 1.74 -11.15
N SER A 209 3.35 0.71 -10.72
CA SER A 209 4.14 -0.13 -11.61
C SER A 209 4.50 -1.46 -10.96
N ILE A 210 4.82 -2.43 -11.81
CA ILE A 210 5.40 -3.72 -11.44
C ILE A 210 6.64 -3.89 -12.30
N SER A 211 7.78 -4.21 -11.68
CA SER A 211 9.06 -4.38 -12.37
C SER A 211 8.93 -5.24 -13.63
N GLU A 212 9.31 -4.68 -14.78
CA GLU A 212 9.32 -5.33 -16.11
C GLU A 212 7.95 -5.80 -16.65
N TRP A 213 6.84 -5.50 -15.97
CA TRP A 213 5.51 -5.81 -16.47
C TRP A 213 4.92 -4.64 -17.28
N GLU A 214 4.78 -4.83 -18.59
CA GLU A 214 4.00 -3.92 -19.44
C GLU A 214 2.50 -4.26 -19.38
N ARG A 215 1.66 -3.24 -19.27
CA ARG A 215 0.21 -3.37 -18.96
C ARG A 215 -0.60 -4.18 -19.98
N ASP A 216 -0.06 -4.47 -21.16
CA ASP A 216 -0.75 -5.13 -22.28
C ASP A 216 -0.24 -6.55 -22.60
N SER A 217 0.71 -7.10 -21.82
CA SER A 217 1.22 -8.46 -22.04
C SER A 217 0.30 -9.51 -21.40
N SER A 218 -0.18 -10.46 -22.21
CA SER A 218 -1.11 -11.51 -21.75
C SER A 218 -0.44 -12.61 -20.92
N ILE A 219 0.80 -12.95 -21.26
CA ILE A 219 1.72 -13.80 -20.50
C ILE A 219 3.12 -13.27 -20.77
N ILE A 220 3.94 -13.18 -19.72
CA ILE A 220 5.38 -12.93 -19.85
C ILE A 220 6.14 -14.18 -19.47
N GLU A 221 7.20 -14.45 -20.23
CA GLU A 221 8.18 -15.47 -19.89
C GLU A 221 9.21 -14.86 -18.94
N VAL A 222 9.51 -15.54 -17.84
CA VAL A 222 10.46 -15.07 -16.83
C VAL A 222 11.40 -16.17 -16.40
N ASP A 223 12.52 -15.78 -15.80
CA ASP A 223 13.43 -16.72 -15.16
C ASP A 223 12.86 -17.31 -13.85
N ILE A 224 13.36 -18.49 -13.47
CA ILE A 224 12.91 -19.20 -12.25
C ILE A 224 13.27 -18.54 -10.92
N ASP A 225 14.17 -17.55 -10.95
CA ASP A 225 14.62 -16.77 -9.79
C ASP A 225 14.01 -15.36 -9.78
N LYS A 226 13.04 -15.07 -10.67
CA LYS A 226 12.46 -13.74 -10.86
C LYS A 226 11.91 -13.15 -9.56
N GLU A 227 12.41 -11.97 -9.22
CA GLU A 227 11.88 -11.14 -8.13
C GLU A 227 11.02 -10.01 -8.70
N TRP A 228 9.97 -9.65 -7.97
CA TRP A 228 9.08 -8.55 -8.35
C TRP A 228 9.25 -7.38 -7.40
N VAL A 229 9.25 -6.16 -7.95
CA VAL A 229 9.06 -4.94 -7.17
C VAL A 229 7.76 -4.31 -7.62
N ILE A 230 6.82 -4.15 -6.69
CA ILE A 230 5.50 -3.57 -6.94
C ILE A 230 5.47 -2.21 -6.24
N HIS A 231 5.25 -1.14 -7.00
CA HIS A 231 5.16 0.23 -6.50
C HIS A 231 3.70 0.65 -6.35
N PHE A 232 3.36 1.28 -5.24
CA PHE A 232 2.03 1.81 -4.94
C PHE A 232 2.10 3.34 -4.77
N ASN A 233 0.96 4.01 -5.02
CA ASN A 233 0.87 5.47 -4.92
C ASN A 233 0.84 6.00 -3.47
N ASP A 234 0.62 5.13 -2.47
CA ASP A 234 0.51 5.48 -1.04
C ASP A 234 1.27 4.49 -0.15
N GLU A 235 1.57 4.91 1.09
CA GLU A 235 2.20 4.05 2.10
C GLU A 235 1.28 2.90 2.52
N LEU A 236 1.82 1.69 2.66
CA LEU A 236 1.06 0.45 2.86
C LEU A 236 0.96 0.04 4.35
N ASP A 237 -0.19 -0.49 4.77
CA ASP A 237 -0.29 -1.22 6.04
C ASP A 237 0.34 -2.60 5.86
N SER A 238 1.52 -2.82 6.45
CA SER A 238 2.28 -4.07 6.31
C SER A 238 1.48 -5.31 6.72
N ARG A 239 0.58 -5.18 7.71
CA ARG A 239 -0.28 -6.28 8.17
C ARG A 239 -1.28 -6.73 7.12
N SER A 240 -1.58 -5.86 6.15
CA SER A 240 -2.47 -6.18 5.03
C SER A 240 -1.75 -6.89 3.89
N LEU A 241 -0.43 -7.02 3.89
CA LEU A 241 0.30 -7.50 2.71
C LEU A 241 0.42 -9.03 2.67
N TYR A 242 0.72 -9.65 3.80
CA TYR A 242 1.10 -11.07 3.89
C TYR A 242 0.09 -12.02 3.23
N ASP A 243 -1.21 -11.81 3.46
CA ASP A 243 -2.27 -12.67 2.91
C ASP A 243 -2.83 -12.18 1.56
N ASN A 244 -2.44 -10.98 1.12
CA ASN A 244 -3.08 -10.31 -0.01
C ASN A 244 -2.16 -10.08 -1.21
N ILE A 245 -0.87 -10.38 -1.09
CA ILE A 245 0.06 -10.42 -2.22
C ILE A 245 0.77 -11.78 -2.22
N TYR A 246 0.50 -12.60 -3.23
CA TYR A 246 1.02 -13.97 -3.27
C TYR A 246 1.10 -14.53 -4.69
N VAL A 247 1.94 -15.55 -4.88
CA VAL A 247 2.11 -16.26 -6.14
C VAL A 247 1.60 -17.70 -5.99
N VAL A 248 0.92 -18.20 -7.02
CA VAL A 248 0.36 -19.56 -7.06
C VAL A 248 0.77 -20.28 -8.35
N ARG A 249 1.25 -21.52 -8.25
CA ARG A 249 1.51 -22.39 -9.41
C ARG A 249 0.21 -22.96 -9.98
N GLU A 250 0.03 -22.88 -11.30
CA GLU A 250 -1.22 -23.26 -11.99
C GLU A 250 -1.50 -24.76 -11.91
N ARG A 251 -0.47 -25.62 -11.99
CA ARG A 251 -0.64 -27.08 -12.07
C ARG A 251 -1.30 -27.70 -10.84
N ASP A 252 -0.96 -27.22 -9.64
CA ASP A 252 -1.37 -27.84 -8.36
C ASP A 252 -1.86 -26.85 -7.30
N ASN A 253 -1.94 -25.56 -7.62
CA ASN A 253 -2.30 -24.47 -6.71
C ASN A 253 -1.36 -24.32 -5.51
N GLU A 254 -0.11 -24.76 -5.62
CA GLU A 254 0.88 -24.49 -4.59
C GLU A 254 1.14 -22.98 -4.47
N ARG A 255 1.04 -22.47 -3.24
CA ARG A 255 1.33 -21.06 -2.90
C ARG A 255 2.80 -20.93 -2.54
N ILE A 256 3.51 -20.06 -3.24
CA ILE A 256 4.91 -19.76 -2.92
C ILE A 256 4.96 -18.66 -1.86
N ASN A 257 5.69 -18.93 -0.79
CA ASN A 257 5.85 -17.99 0.31
C ASN A 257 6.75 -16.83 -0.10
N ILE A 258 6.32 -15.62 0.26
CA ILE A 258 7.01 -14.38 -0.07
C ILE A 258 7.35 -13.66 1.23
N THR A 259 8.57 -13.12 1.33
CA THR A 259 9.05 -12.40 2.53
C THR A 259 8.93 -10.87 2.40
N GLU A 260 8.59 -10.20 3.51
CA GLU A 260 8.13 -8.79 3.62
C GLU A 260 9.24 -7.70 3.48
N PRO A 261 8.95 -6.37 3.56
CA PRO A 261 9.03 -5.38 2.49
C PRO A 261 10.33 -4.54 2.47
N TRP A 262 10.44 -3.67 1.46
CA TRP A 262 11.55 -2.71 1.27
C TRP A 262 11.37 -1.46 2.15
N ASP A 263 12.47 -0.73 2.42
CA ASP A 263 12.60 0.35 3.41
C ASP A 263 11.73 1.61 3.13
N ASP A 264 11.07 1.70 1.97
CA ASP A 264 10.37 2.91 1.49
C ASP A 264 8.86 2.96 1.80
N LYS A 265 8.29 1.91 2.40
CA LYS A 265 6.85 1.75 2.78
C LYS A 265 5.82 1.84 1.64
N LYS A 266 6.25 2.12 0.41
CA LYS A 266 5.39 2.22 -0.78
C LYS A 266 5.63 1.11 -1.79
N SER A 267 6.67 0.31 -1.57
CA SER A 267 7.06 -0.76 -2.47
C SER A 267 7.04 -2.11 -1.76
N VAL A 268 6.56 -3.13 -2.47
CA VAL A 268 6.64 -4.52 -2.02
C VAL A 268 7.63 -5.25 -2.92
N LYS A 269 8.73 -5.71 -2.33
CA LYS A 269 9.67 -6.59 -3.02
C LYS A 269 9.33 -8.04 -2.71
N LEU A 270 8.88 -8.77 -3.72
CA LEU A 270 8.58 -10.20 -3.59
C LEU A 270 9.87 -11.00 -3.68
N ARG A 271 10.44 -11.34 -2.52
CA ARG A 271 11.57 -12.25 -2.42
C ARG A 271 11.08 -13.68 -2.26
N LEU A 272 11.60 -14.55 -3.09
CA LEU A 272 11.29 -15.97 -3.10
C LEU A 272 11.89 -16.68 -1.89
N GLY A 273 11.09 -17.53 -1.24
CA GLY A 273 11.59 -18.52 -0.28
C GLY A 273 12.18 -19.77 -0.95
N GLU A 274 11.75 -20.06 -2.18
CA GLU A 274 12.19 -21.20 -3.01
C GLU A 274 12.11 -20.82 -4.50
N LEU A 275 12.89 -21.49 -5.36
CA LEU A 275 12.87 -21.26 -6.80
C LEU A 275 11.53 -21.68 -7.41
N TYR A 276 11.13 -21.01 -8.49
CA TYR A 276 10.08 -21.53 -9.34
C TYR A 276 10.55 -22.79 -10.08
N ASP A 277 9.63 -23.69 -10.39
CA ASP A 277 9.86 -24.76 -11.36
C ASP A 277 9.97 -24.18 -12.78
N PHE A 278 10.77 -24.81 -13.65
CA PHE A 278 10.88 -24.49 -15.07
C PHE A 278 9.65 -24.93 -15.87
N ASN A 279 9.38 -24.22 -16.97
CA ASN A 279 8.27 -24.49 -17.89
C ASN A 279 6.92 -24.66 -17.16
N GLU A 280 6.74 -23.90 -16.09
CA GLU A 280 5.54 -23.93 -15.27
C GLU A 280 4.88 -22.56 -15.31
N THR A 281 3.56 -22.58 -15.15
CA THR A 281 2.76 -21.38 -15.21
C THR A 281 2.33 -20.95 -13.82
N TYR A 282 2.39 -19.66 -13.56
CA TYR A 282 2.10 -19.06 -12.26
C TYR A 282 1.17 -17.86 -12.39
N TYR A 283 0.51 -17.55 -11.26
CA TYR A 283 -0.29 -16.35 -11.11
C TYR A 283 0.20 -15.52 -9.93
N LEU A 284 0.50 -14.24 -10.16
CA LEU A 284 0.64 -13.24 -9.11
C LEU A 284 -0.74 -12.64 -8.81
N TYR A 285 -1.14 -12.70 -7.54
CA TYR A 285 -2.35 -12.10 -7.01
C TYR A 285 -2.02 -10.90 -6.13
N ILE A 286 -2.73 -9.79 -6.36
CA ILE A 286 -2.79 -8.63 -5.47
C ILE A 286 -4.27 -8.36 -5.20
N THR A 287 -4.74 -8.68 -4.00
CA THR A 287 -6.17 -8.60 -3.69
C THR A 287 -6.61 -7.17 -3.30
N LYS A 288 -7.92 -6.93 -3.32
CA LYS A 288 -8.53 -5.67 -2.87
C LYS A 288 -8.29 -5.35 -1.39
N ASP A 289 -7.83 -6.34 -0.61
CA ASP A 289 -7.65 -6.22 0.84
C ASP A 289 -6.24 -5.73 1.21
N VAL A 290 -5.37 -5.48 0.23
CA VAL A 290 -4.20 -4.61 0.38
C VAL A 290 -4.69 -3.21 0.75
N LYS A 291 -4.09 -2.63 1.80
CA LYS A 291 -4.49 -1.34 2.35
C LYS A 291 -3.33 -0.37 2.47
N SER A 292 -3.65 0.93 2.36
CA SER A 292 -2.75 1.97 2.81
C SER A 292 -2.74 2.08 4.35
N ILE A 293 -1.74 2.74 4.92
CA ILE A 293 -1.68 3.05 6.36
C ILE A 293 -2.90 3.85 6.86
N ASN A 294 -3.59 4.53 5.94
CA ASN A 294 -4.80 5.31 6.20
C ASN A 294 -6.09 4.47 6.09
N GLY A 295 -5.97 3.18 5.78
CA GLY A 295 -7.09 2.23 5.65
C GLY A 295 -7.74 2.19 4.27
N THR A 296 -7.22 2.89 3.27
CA THR A 296 -7.74 2.85 1.89
C THR A 296 -7.43 1.51 1.25
N HIS A 297 -8.45 0.83 0.74
CA HIS A 297 -8.31 -0.42 0.00
C HIS A 297 -7.78 -0.20 -1.42
N LEU A 298 -7.05 -1.19 -1.95
CA LEU A 298 -6.64 -1.23 -3.35
C LEU A 298 -7.88 -1.17 -4.26
N ALA A 299 -7.91 -0.18 -5.14
CA ALA A 299 -9.08 0.11 -5.96
C ALA A 299 -9.35 -0.97 -7.01
N GLU A 300 -8.29 -1.47 -7.65
CA GLU A 300 -8.37 -2.53 -8.66
C GLU A 300 -7.46 -3.69 -8.24
N PRO A 301 -8.03 -4.85 -7.84
CA PRO A 301 -7.23 -6.03 -7.59
C PRO A 301 -6.58 -6.51 -8.89
N LEU A 302 -5.41 -7.12 -8.78
CA LEU A 302 -4.63 -7.58 -9.91
C LEU A 302 -4.43 -9.09 -9.88
N LYS A 303 -4.57 -9.71 -11.05
CA LYS A 303 -4.18 -11.10 -11.30
C LYS A 303 -3.34 -11.12 -12.57
N LEU A 304 -2.05 -11.45 -12.44
CA LEU A 304 -1.11 -11.52 -13.56
C LEU A 304 -0.69 -12.97 -13.81
N LYS A 305 -0.64 -13.38 -15.07
CA LYS A 305 -0.24 -14.75 -15.48
C LYS A 305 1.16 -14.73 -16.09
N PHE A 306 2.11 -15.45 -15.52
CA PHE A 306 3.46 -15.57 -16.09
C PHE A 306 3.86 -17.04 -16.24
N GLN A 307 4.82 -17.29 -17.10
CA GLN A 307 5.38 -18.62 -17.31
C GLN A 307 6.88 -18.57 -17.08
N THR A 308 7.43 -19.56 -16.39
CA THR A 308 8.87 -19.70 -16.31
C THR A 308 9.39 -20.29 -17.60
N ARG A 309 10.54 -19.79 -18.04
CA ARG A 309 11.20 -20.27 -19.25
C ARG A 309 11.41 -21.78 -19.24
N GLU A 310 11.47 -22.38 -20.41
CA GLU A 310 11.95 -23.75 -20.55
C GLU A 310 13.48 -23.78 -20.34
N SER A 311 14.00 -24.85 -19.75
CA SER A 311 15.44 -25.04 -19.56
C SER A 311 15.96 -26.14 -20.46
N GLU A 312 17.14 -25.92 -21.03
CA GLU A 312 17.85 -26.91 -21.84
C GLU A 312 19.08 -27.45 -21.08
N PHE A 313 18.81 -28.23 -20.03
CA PHE A 313 19.85 -28.86 -19.25
C PHE A 313 20.60 -29.92 -20.06
N ASN A 314 21.81 -29.55 -20.50
CA ASN A 314 22.73 -30.47 -21.14
C ASN A 314 23.77 -30.95 -20.13
N VAL A 315 23.98 -32.27 -20.01
CA VAL A 315 25.05 -32.83 -19.18
C VAL A 315 26.38 -32.32 -19.71
N LYS A 316 27.03 -31.45 -18.94
CA LYS A 316 28.34 -30.92 -19.28
C LYS A 316 29.44 -31.86 -18.82
N LYS A 317 29.22 -32.55 -17.69
CA LYS A 317 30.24 -33.42 -17.10
C LYS A 317 29.65 -34.46 -16.17
N THR A 318 30.31 -35.63 -16.16
CA THR A 318 30.08 -36.71 -15.21
C THR A 318 31.38 -37.02 -14.49
N ILE A 319 31.36 -37.11 -13.16
CA ILE A 319 32.51 -37.47 -12.32
C ILE A 319 32.10 -38.51 -11.30
N GLU A 320 32.94 -39.51 -11.09
CA GLU A 320 32.77 -40.51 -10.04
C GLU A 320 33.78 -40.26 -8.92
N GLN A 321 33.29 -40.08 -7.70
CA GLN A 321 34.12 -39.89 -6.51
C GLN A 321 33.46 -40.52 -5.28
N ASP A 322 34.25 -41.25 -4.49
CA ASP A 322 33.82 -41.83 -3.21
C ASP A 322 32.54 -42.69 -3.28
N GLY A 323 32.34 -43.41 -4.40
CA GLY A 323 31.18 -44.29 -4.63
C GLY A 323 29.93 -43.56 -5.13
N ILE A 324 30.04 -42.28 -5.49
CA ILE A 324 28.95 -41.45 -6.00
C ILE A 324 29.31 -40.97 -7.41
N GLN A 325 28.35 -41.09 -8.33
CA GLN A 325 28.42 -40.49 -9.65
C GLN A 325 27.67 -39.15 -9.62
N PHE A 326 28.38 -38.07 -9.92
CA PHE A 326 27.84 -36.72 -10.05
C PHE A 326 27.66 -36.38 -11.53
N GLU A 327 26.44 -36.03 -11.91
CA GLU A 327 26.08 -35.50 -13.23
C GLU A 327 25.73 -34.02 -13.10
N ILE A 328 26.42 -33.16 -13.86
CA ILE A 328 26.30 -31.69 -13.76
C ILE A 328 25.78 -31.20 -15.08
N MET A 329 24.59 -30.63 -15.01
CA MET A 329 23.87 -30.10 -16.14
C MET A 329 23.78 -28.59 -15.99
N ILE A 330 23.98 -27.89 -17.09
CA ILE A 330 23.96 -26.43 -17.11
C ILE A 330 23.05 -25.94 -18.23
N ASP A 331 22.25 -24.94 -17.87
CA ASP A 331 21.61 -24.01 -18.79
C ASP A 331 22.20 -22.61 -18.52
N GLN A 332 22.77 -21.98 -19.55
CA GLN A 332 23.48 -20.69 -19.44
C GLN A 332 22.70 -19.61 -20.18
N SER A 333 22.55 -18.45 -19.52
CA SER A 333 22.12 -17.20 -20.14
C SER A 333 23.22 -16.15 -20.05
N ASP A 334 23.03 -14.99 -20.68
CA ASP A 334 24.01 -13.90 -20.70
C ASP A 334 24.33 -13.34 -19.30
N GLU A 335 23.48 -13.57 -18.30
CA GLU A 335 23.65 -12.99 -16.95
C GLU A 335 23.89 -14.03 -15.84
N LYS A 336 23.57 -15.30 -16.06
CA LYS A 336 23.57 -16.35 -15.01
C LYS A 336 23.61 -17.76 -15.57
N VAL A 337 23.96 -18.69 -14.69
CA VAL A 337 24.13 -20.12 -14.96
C VAL A 337 23.22 -20.93 -14.05
N TYR A 338 22.25 -21.61 -14.63
CA TYR A 338 21.42 -22.58 -13.93
C TYR A 338 22.17 -23.90 -13.86
N THR A 339 22.39 -24.40 -12.65
CA THR A 339 23.15 -25.62 -12.42
C THR A 339 22.25 -26.65 -11.77
N LYS A 340 22.02 -27.76 -12.47
CA LYS A 340 21.37 -28.94 -11.92
C LYS A 340 22.43 -30.00 -11.63
N VAL A 341 22.49 -30.46 -10.39
CA VAL A 341 23.42 -31.53 -9.99
C VAL A 341 22.61 -32.74 -9.57
N LYS A 342 22.95 -33.89 -10.14
CA LYS A 342 22.41 -35.20 -9.74
C LYS A 342 23.52 -36.05 -9.17
N ALA A 343 23.32 -36.57 -7.97
CA ALA A 343 24.26 -37.46 -7.29
C ALA A 343 23.63 -38.85 -7.16
N THR A 344 24.25 -39.85 -7.78
CA THR A 344 23.76 -41.25 -7.82
C THR A 344 24.71 -42.15 -7.04
N ASN A 345 24.21 -42.96 -6.11
CA ASN A 345 25.03 -43.96 -5.43
C ASN A 345 25.32 -45.13 -6.39
N ILE A 346 26.58 -45.26 -6.79
CA ILE A 346 27.07 -46.34 -7.66
C ILE A 346 27.83 -47.42 -6.88
N SER A 347 27.93 -47.27 -5.56
CA SER A 347 28.56 -48.25 -4.69
C SER A 347 27.59 -49.40 -4.33
N SER A 348 28.13 -50.49 -3.79
CA SER A 348 27.32 -51.60 -3.28
C SER A 348 26.74 -51.35 -1.88
N GLU A 349 27.08 -50.24 -1.24
CA GLU A 349 26.72 -49.93 0.15
C GLU A 349 25.82 -48.69 0.20
N THR A 350 24.94 -48.63 1.20
CA THR A 350 24.15 -47.42 1.48
C THR A 350 25.07 -46.31 1.98
N ILE A 351 24.95 -45.12 1.38
CA ILE A 351 25.76 -43.96 1.74
C ILE A 351 24.96 -43.03 2.66
N PRO A 352 25.36 -42.84 3.92
CA PRO A 352 24.74 -41.83 4.77
C PRO A 352 25.20 -40.43 4.35
N TYR A 353 24.29 -39.46 4.42
CA TYR A 353 24.58 -38.04 4.20
C TYR A 353 23.74 -37.16 5.12
N ILE A 354 24.13 -35.91 5.25
CA ILE A 354 23.47 -34.95 6.15
C ILE A 354 23.12 -33.67 5.43
N SER A 355 22.02 -33.02 5.83
CA SER A 355 21.76 -31.65 5.39
C SER A 355 22.80 -30.66 5.93
N GLY A 356 22.99 -29.53 5.26
CA GLY A 356 23.66 -28.37 5.81
C GLY A 356 22.81 -27.60 6.79
N HIS A 357 21.57 -27.31 6.41
CA HIS A 357 20.48 -26.78 7.20
C HIS A 357 19.24 -27.65 6.95
N GLY A 358 18.29 -27.74 7.87
CA GLY A 358 17.23 -28.77 7.84
C GLY A 358 16.31 -28.80 6.62
N CYS A 359 16.46 -27.89 5.66
CA CYS A 359 15.73 -27.87 4.39
C CYS A 359 16.54 -28.33 3.17
N ASP A 360 17.87 -28.33 3.24
CA ASP A 360 18.69 -28.71 2.09
C ASP A 360 18.94 -30.25 2.08
N PRO A 361 19.15 -30.84 0.90
CA PRO A 361 19.44 -32.27 0.78
C PRO A 361 20.93 -32.59 1.02
N GLY A 362 21.70 -31.72 1.66
CA GLY A 362 23.13 -31.95 1.93
C GLY A 362 24.06 -31.76 0.75
N MET A 363 23.56 -31.15 -0.33
CA MET A 363 24.30 -30.88 -1.56
C MET A 363 24.23 -29.39 -1.90
N SER A 364 25.35 -28.81 -2.36
CA SER A 364 25.43 -27.43 -2.88
C SER A 364 26.29 -27.36 -4.14
N ALA A 365 26.07 -26.34 -4.97
CA ALA A 365 26.92 -26.02 -6.11
C ALA A 365 27.35 -24.55 -6.05
N ASP A 366 28.63 -24.30 -6.30
CA ASP A 366 29.26 -23.00 -6.19
C ASP A 366 30.15 -22.72 -7.41
N LEU A 367 30.26 -21.46 -7.84
CA LEU A 367 31.10 -21.04 -8.97
C LEU A 367 32.48 -20.54 -8.51
N PHE A 368 33.55 -20.97 -9.16
CA PHE A 368 34.94 -20.60 -8.87
C PHE A 368 35.73 -20.23 -10.13
N ALA A 369 36.82 -19.46 -10.02
CA ALA A 369 37.71 -19.09 -11.12
C ALA A 369 39.19 -19.43 -10.81
N GLU A 370 39.97 -19.77 -11.84
CA GLU A 370 41.27 -20.45 -11.72
C GLU A 370 42.47 -19.62 -11.19
N SER A 371 42.32 -18.37 -10.73
CA SER A 371 43.51 -17.58 -10.30
C SER A 371 43.42 -16.79 -9.00
N GLU A 372 42.26 -16.63 -8.38
CA GLU A 372 42.15 -15.95 -7.08
C GLU A 372 41.15 -16.72 -6.23
N ALA A 373 41.53 -17.06 -5.00
CA ALA A 373 40.67 -17.70 -4.00
C ALA A 373 39.47 -16.83 -3.57
N GLU A 374 39.17 -15.75 -4.31
CA GLU A 374 38.00 -14.91 -4.10
C GLU A 374 36.77 -15.66 -4.59
N GLN A 375 36.01 -16.20 -3.64
CA GLN A 375 34.71 -16.81 -3.89
C GLN A 375 33.86 -15.89 -4.78
N VAL A 376 33.50 -16.35 -5.97
CA VAL A 376 32.49 -15.68 -6.78
C VAL A 376 31.18 -15.77 -5.99
N LYS A 377 30.44 -14.66 -5.96
CA LYS A 377 29.24 -14.51 -5.14
C LYS A 377 28.21 -15.58 -5.54
N VAL A 378 28.12 -16.63 -4.73
CA VAL A 378 27.24 -17.76 -4.98
C VAL A 378 25.80 -17.30 -4.77
N GLY A 379 24.98 -17.44 -5.80
CA GLY A 379 23.54 -17.27 -5.72
C GLY A 379 22.85 -18.55 -5.27
N SER A 380 23.28 -19.19 -4.18
CA SER A 380 22.46 -20.26 -3.63
C SER A 380 21.19 -19.63 -3.06
N LYS A 381 20.13 -19.60 -3.88
CA LYS A 381 18.86 -18.96 -3.51
C LYS A 381 18.01 -19.84 -2.59
N TRP A 382 18.60 -20.89 -2.03
CA TRP A 382 18.33 -21.29 -0.65
C TRP A 382 18.75 -20.16 0.31
N VAL A 383 18.27 -18.94 0.10
CA VAL A 383 18.34 -17.90 1.11
C VAL A 383 17.46 -18.43 2.20
N THR A 384 18.11 -18.88 3.27
CA THR A 384 17.56 -19.21 4.58
C THR A 384 16.18 -18.60 4.73
N VAL A 385 15.16 -19.38 4.39
CA VAL A 385 13.84 -19.10 4.92
C VAL A 385 14.09 -19.04 6.41
N MET A 386 13.65 -17.98 7.11
CA MET A 386 13.69 -17.96 8.58
C MET A 386 13.02 -19.22 9.20
N ALA A 387 12.34 -20.02 8.37
CA ALA A 387 11.76 -21.32 8.66
C ALA A 387 12.71 -22.54 8.58
N CYS A 388 13.90 -22.45 7.98
CA CYS A 388 14.80 -23.61 7.89
C CYS A 388 15.49 -23.88 9.23
N PRO A 389 15.19 -25.00 9.90
CA PRO A 389 15.75 -25.25 11.21
C PRO A 389 17.27 -25.44 11.09
N GLN A 390 18.01 -24.91 12.06
CA GLN A 390 19.46 -25.17 12.20
C GLN A 390 19.77 -26.65 12.50
N MET A 391 18.74 -27.46 12.71
CA MET A 391 18.87 -28.90 12.88
C MET A 391 19.31 -29.53 11.56
N VAL A 392 20.38 -30.30 11.65
CA VAL A 392 20.89 -31.13 10.57
C VAL A 392 20.07 -32.42 10.53
N ASN A 393 19.52 -32.75 9.37
CA ASN A 393 18.83 -34.02 9.14
C ASN A 393 19.82 -35.04 8.59
N GLN A 394 19.66 -36.30 9.00
CA GLN A 394 20.42 -37.42 8.45
C GLN A 394 19.56 -38.18 7.46
N TYR A 395 20.15 -38.49 6.31
CA TYR A 395 19.56 -39.23 5.23
C TYR A 395 20.45 -40.39 4.81
N PHE A 396 19.89 -41.25 3.96
CA PHE A 396 20.56 -42.42 3.41
C PHE A 396 20.29 -42.47 1.91
N LEU A 397 21.32 -42.77 1.14
CA LEU A 397 21.25 -42.95 -0.31
C LEU A 397 21.57 -44.41 -0.62
N ASP A 398 20.57 -45.21 -0.96
CA ASP A 398 20.75 -46.64 -1.23
C ASP A 398 21.41 -46.88 -2.60
N PRO A 399 22.01 -48.07 -2.83
CA PRO A 399 22.60 -48.40 -4.13
C PRO A 399 21.64 -48.18 -5.30
N GLY A 400 22.05 -47.36 -6.27
CA GLY A 400 21.27 -46.99 -7.45
C GLY A 400 20.31 -45.81 -7.25
N GLU A 401 20.13 -45.31 -6.03
CA GLU A 401 19.31 -44.12 -5.79
C GLU A 401 20.06 -42.84 -6.17
N SER A 402 19.28 -41.80 -6.51
CA SER A 402 19.80 -40.49 -6.85
C SER A 402 19.07 -39.37 -6.14
N ILE A 403 19.80 -38.33 -5.77
CA ILE A 403 19.23 -37.04 -5.36
C ILE A 403 19.59 -35.96 -6.39
N GLU A 404 18.74 -34.95 -6.48
CA GLU A 404 18.94 -33.81 -7.38
C GLU A 404 18.86 -32.49 -6.61
N MET A 405 19.59 -31.50 -7.10
CA MET A 405 19.44 -30.11 -6.67
C MET A 405 19.49 -29.17 -7.87
N LEU A 406 18.97 -27.97 -7.69
CA LEU A 406 19.02 -26.88 -8.65
C LEU A 406 19.56 -25.62 -7.96
N GLU A 407 20.49 -24.93 -8.62
CA GLU A 407 21.08 -23.66 -8.17
C GLU A 407 21.14 -22.63 -9.29
N VAL A 408 21.13 -21.35 -8.91
CA VAL A 408 21.29 -20.22 -9.84
C VAL A 408 22.60 -19.50 -9.51
N LEU A 409 23.60 -19.64 -10.36
CA LEU A 409 24.93 -19.09 -10.13
C LEU A 409 25.09 -17.80 -10.92
N TYR A 410 25.56 -16.74 -10.26
CA TYR A 410 25.83 -15.46 -10.90
C TYR A 410 27.34 -15.30 -11.13
N PRO A 411 27.78 -15.09 -12.38
CA PRO A 411 29.17 -14.74 -12.67
C PRO A 411 29.54 -13.38 -12.07
N PRO A 412 30.84 -13.11 -11.86
CA PRO A 412 31.28 -11.80 -11.39
C PRO A 412 31.03 -10.73 -12.46
N THR A 413 30.71 -9.50 -12.03
CA THR A 413 30.44 -8.36 -12.92
C THR A 413 31.66 -7.88 -13.73
N ARG A 414 32.85 -8.45 -13.48
CA ARG A 414 34.05 -8.19 -14.25
C ARG A 414 34.51 -9.52 -14.85
N PRO A 415 34.67 -9.62 -16.18
CA PRO A 415 35.13 -10.83 -16.82
C PRO A 415 36.54 -11.16 -16.32
N LEU A 416 36.69 -12.37 -15.75
CA LEU A 416 37.99 -12.95 -15.48
C LEU A 416 38.44 -13.66 -16.75
N ASN A 417 39.67 -13.42 -17.23
CA ASN A 417 40.29 -14.14 -18.34
C ASN A 417 40.67 -15.59 -17.96
N HIS A 418 39.83 -16.27 -17.17
CA HIS A 418 40.13 -17.55 -16.53
C HIS A 418 38.97 -18.52 -16.73
N ASN A 419 39.29 -19.82 -16.72
CA ASN A 419 38.27 -20.85 -16.70
C ASN A 419 37.48 -20.78 -15.39
N TYR A 420 36.16 -20.91 -15.50
CA TYR A 420 35.29 -21.10 -14.35
C TYR A 420 35.13 -22.58 -14.06
N TYR A 421 34.95 -22.95 -12.81
CA TYR A 421 34.73 -24.33 -12.39
C TYR A 421 33.59 -24.39 -11.37
N ILE A 422 32.79 -25.46 -11.42
CA ILE A 422 31.71 -25.67 -10.46
C ILE A 422 32.21 -26.59 -9.35
N LYS A 423 32.16 -26.12 -8.12
CA LYS A 423 32.43 -26.93 -6.94
C LYS A 423 31.11 -27.47 -6.42
N VAL A 424 30.96 -28.78 -6.51
CA VAL A 424 29.85 -29.51 -5.89
C VAL A 424 30.31 -29.96 -4.51
N THR A 425 29.55 -29.60 -3.48
CA THR A 425 29.79 -30.08 -2.12
C THR A 425 28.70 -31.06 -1.74
N PHE A 426 29.08 -32.26 -1.32
CA PHE A 426 28.15 -33.28 -0.82
C PHE A 426 28.55 -33.70 0.59
N LYS A 427 27.66 -33.50 1.57
CA LYS A 427 27.95 -33.73 3.00
C LYS A 427 27.74 -35.20 3.37
N LYS A 428 28.63 -36.06 2.91
CA LYS A 428 28.67 -37.50 3.24
C LYS A 428 28.97 -37.72 4.73
N GLY A 429 28.20 -38.60 5.40
CA GLY A 429 28.45 -39.02 6.78
C GLY A 429 27.22 -39.07 7.68
N ILE A 430 27.45 -39.31 8.98
CA ILE A 430 26.45 -39.36 10.05
C ILE A 430 26.74 -38.28 11.10
N ILE A 431 25.74 -37.94 11.93
CA ILE A 431 25.88 -36.93 12.99
C ILE A 431 26.69 -37.51 14.17
N ARG A 432 28.03 -37.56 14.05
CA ARG A 432 28.97 -37.86 15.15
C ARG A 432 30.31 -37.13 14.95
N GLY A 433 30.44 -35.90 15.46
CA GLY A 433 31.70 -35.13 15.43
C GLY A 433 31.89 -34.27 14.18
N ASN A 434 33.12 -33.80 13.92
CA ASN A 434 33.46 -32.99 12.74
C ASN A 434 33.35 -33.86 11.47
N SER A 435 32.17 -33.86 10.84
CA SER A 435 31.94 -34.46 9.52
C SER A 435 32.84 -33.78 8.48
N PHE A 436 33.60 -34.55 7.72
CA PHE A 436 34.31 -34.04 6.55
C PHE A 436 33.34 -33.98 5.37
N ALA A 437 32.96 -32.78 4.94
CA ALA A 437 32.21 -32.63 3.70
C ALA A 437 33.12 -33.06 2.53
N THR A 438 32.68 -34.03 1.74
CA THR A 438 33.37 -34.38 0.49
C THR A 438 33.03 -33.31 -0.54
N SER A 439 34.06 -32.66 -1.06
CA SER A 439 33.93 -31.70 -2.16
C SER A 439 34.42 -32.34 -3.45
N VAL A 440 33.67 -32.15 -4.52
CA VAL A 440 34.05 -32.53 -5.88
C VAL A 440 34.15 -31.25 -6.68
N GLU A 441 35.35 -30.94 -7.15
CA GLU A 441 35.60 -29.77 -7.98
C GLU A 441 35.59 -30.17 -9.45
N ILE A 442 34.70 -29.54 -10.21
CA ILE A 442 34.33 -30.00 -11.54
C ILE A 442 34.64 -28.88 -12.50
N PRO A 443 35.76 -29.00 -13.23
CA PRO A 443 36.11 -27.94 -14.13
C PRO A 443 35.17 -27.92 -15.33
N ILE A 444 34.47 -26.79 -15.55
CA ILE A 444 33.49 -26.60 -16.62
C ILE A 444 33.79 -25.30 -17.37
N ALA A 445 34.22 -25.39 -18.62
CA ALA A 445 34.29 -24.20 -19.46
C ALA A 445 32.89 -23.60 -19.65
N ILE A 446 32.69 -22.38 -19.15
CA ILE A 446 31.49 -21.56 -19.34
C ILE A 446 31.84 -20.57 -20.47
N GLN A 447 30.90 -20.32 -21.40
CA GLN A 447 31.14 -19.31 -22.44
C GLN A 447 31.36 -17.94 -21.80
N GLU A 448 32.22 -17.10 -22.39
CA GLU A 448 32.39 -15.71 -21.94
C GLU A 448 31.01 -15.01 -21.99
N PHE A 449 30.61 -14.43 -20.85
CA PHE A 449 29.44 -13.56 -20.78
C PHE A 449 29.81 -12.25 -21.50
N GLU A 450 29.04 -11.82 -22.50
CA GLU A 450 29.30 -10.59 -23.28
C GLU A 450 29.09 -9.30 -22.47
#